data_AF-A0A9X7HCK9-F1
#
_entry.id   AF-A0A9X7HCK9-F1
#
_cell.length_a   1.000
_cell.length_b   1.000
_cell.length_c   1.000
_cell.angle_alpha   90.00
_cell.angle_beta   90.00
_cell.angle_gamma   90.00
#
_symmetry.space_group_name_H-M   'P 1'
#
loop_
_entity.id
_entity.type
_entity.pdbx_description
1 polymer ?
#
loop_
_entity_poly.entity_id
_entity_poly.type
_entity_poly.pdbx_seq_one_letter_code
_entity_poly.pdbx_strand_id
1 'polypeptide(L)'
;MMNNQLNGQINLAPGTLITGKWNKNNYEIKSLLGNGANGTVYLASGKTGDVAIKLSKDSTNITNEVNVLKKITQVQDSILGPSFIDVDDYINPGTNECCYYYVMEYVNGVSLPNFIERNGMEWSSIFIIQVLSLLDKLHHKGFIFGDLKTDNLLVTKEPNKIQWIDFGGVTQIGRAVKEFTEFFDRGYWGLGSRKAEISYDLFAVTMIFIHLHCKKQFLKNGLGINQIEQVITQTQTLKPYKEFLMKGLKGEYTNASAMKQALLMYEQKINATKKKNSKKDQVTTAQTMNQTRQSKKQSQTANQSTQSKKHSQPTNQPRNSTSQNQKPNQSTQTRAGNNIQVKQKKKRIHWFETSTILLLMGLAYALYFYYQL
;
A
#
# COMPACT_ATOMS: atom_id res chain seq x y z
N MET A 1 -20.77 -12.16 -1.41
CA MET A 1 -20.65 -13.07 -2.56
C MET A 1 -19.18 -13.13 -2.96
N MET A 2 -18.39 -14.07 -2.42
CA MET A 2 -16.95 -14.20 -2.68
C MET A 2 -16.64 -15.60 -3.21
N ASN A 3 -17.10 -15.95 -4.41
CA ASN A 3 -16.80 -17.30 -4.93
C ASN A 3 -16.68 -17.44 -6.46
N ASN A 4 -16.31 -16.38 -7.19
CA ASN A 4 -16.13 -16.47 -8.65
C ASN A 4 -14.76 -15.98 -9.17
N GLN A 5 -13.79 -15.66 -8.31
CA GLN A 5 -12.49 -15.13 -8.77
C GLN A 5 -11.49 -16.19 -9.27
N LEU A 6 -11.76 -17.50 -9.11
CA LEU A 6 -10.81 -18.56 -9.46
C LEU A 6 -11.04 -19.22 -10.84
N ASN A 7 -12.15 -18.96 -11.53
CA ASN A 7 -12.53 -19.67 -12.76
C ASN A 7 -11.87 -19.17 -14.05
N GLY A 8 -10.85 -18.30 -13.96
CA GLY A 8 -10.15 -17.73 -15.12
C GLY A 8 -8.63 -17.79 -15.05
N GLN A 9 -8.05 -18.46 -14.04
CA GLN A 9 -6.61 -18.49 -13.85
C GLN A 9 -5.93 -19.34 -14.93
N ILE A 10 -5.07 -18.70 -15.72
CA ILE A 10 -4.22 -19.37 -16.69
C ILE A 10 -2.91 -19.68 -15.97
N ASN A 11 -2.59 -20.97 -15.80
CA ASN A 11 -1.39 -21.41 -15.10
C ASN A 11 -0.33 -21.89 -16.09
N LEU A 12 0.72 -21.09 -16.29
CA LEU A 12 1.86 -21.43 -17.13
C LEU A 12 3.10 -21.58 -16.25
N ALA A 13 3.78 -22.72 -16.38
CA ALA A 13 5.00 -22.97 -15.65
C ALA A 13 6.16 -22.10 -16.18
N PRO A 14 7.13 -21.72 -15.33
CA PRO A 14 8.40 -21.17 -15.80
C PRO A 14 9.04 -22.08 -16.88
N GLY A 15 9.58 -21.48 -17.94
CA GLY A 15 10.08 -22.18 -19.12
C GLY A 15 9.03 -22.49 -20.18
N THR A 16 7.73 -22.24 -19.91
CA THR A 16 6.69 -22.39 -20.95
C THR A 16 6.94 -21.39 -22.07
N LEU A 17 7.01 -21.88 -23.30
CA LEU A 17 7.13 -21.05 -24.49
C LEU A 17 5.75 -20.70 -25.04
N ILE A 18 5.39 -19.42 -25.00
CA ILE A 18 4.25 -18.88 -25.74
C ILE A 18 4.72 -18.52 -27.14
N THR A 19 4.20 -19.22 -28.15
CA THR A 19 4.35 -18.84 -29.55
C THR A 19 3.03 -18.23 -30.03
N GLY A 20 3.08 -16.95 -30.41
CA GLY A 20 1.93 -16.24 -30.95
C GLY A 20 1.36 -16.92 -32.18
N LYS A 21 0.05 -17.12 -32.21
CA LYS A 21 -0.65 -17.81 -33.30
C LYS A 21 -0.47 -17.05 -34.62
N TRP A 22 -0.53 -15.73 -34.60
CA TRP A 22 -0.52 -14.87 -35.78
C TRP A 22 0.88 -14.32 -36.08
N ASN A 23 1.51 -13.69 -35.09
CA ASN A 23 2.76 -12.95 -35.25
C ASN A 23 4.00 -13.85 -35.15
N LYS A 24 3.84 -15.09 -34.67
CA LYS A 24 4.91 -16.08 -34.48
C LYS A 24 6.05 -15.62 -33.56
N ASN A 25 5.81 -14.57 -32.77
CA ASN A 25 6.73 -14.14 -31.74
C ASN A 25 6.75 -15.15 -30.59
N ASN A 26 7.92 -15.33 -30.00
CA ASN A 26 8.17 -16.28 -28.94
C ASN A 26 8.43 -15.55 -27.62
N TYR A 27 7.76 -15.98 -26.57
CA TYR A 27 7.93 -15.45 -25.23
C TYR A 27 8.07 -16.59 -24.21
N GLU A 28 9.17 -16.62 -23.50
CA GLU A 28 9.44 -17.66 -22.50
C GLU A 28 9.02 -17.18 -21.11
N ILE A 29 8.04 -17.85 -20.48
CA ILE A 29 7.55 -17.48 -19.15
C ILE A 29 8.66 -17.65 -18.11
N LYS A 30 8.91 -16.61 -17.32
CA LYS A 30 9.86 -16.63 -16.20
C LYS A 30 9.15 -16.81 -14.85
N SER A 31 8.13 -16.00 -14.59
CA SER A 31 7.41 -16.02 -13.31
C SER A 31 6.04 -15.36 -13.39
N LEU A 32 5.12 -15.77 -12.52
CA LEU A 32 3.86 -15.06 -12.30
C LEU A 32 4.13 -13.69 -11.66
N LEU A 33 3.55 -12.62 -12.22
CA LEU A 33 3.58 -11.27 -11.64
C LEU A 33 2.28 -10.95 -10.89
N GLY A 34 1.14 -11.42 -11.40
CA GLY A 34 -0.15 -11.17 -10.77
C GLY A 34 -1.28 -11.96 -11.42
N ASN A 35 -2.39 -12.10 -10.69
CA ASN A 35 -3.61 -12.70 -11.18
C ASN A 35 -4.80 -11.88 -10.68
N GLY A 36 -5.75 -11.61 -11.56
CA GLY A 36 -6.97 -10.87 -11.24
C GLY A 36 -8.12 -11.24 -12.16
N ALA A 37 -9.24 -10.55 -11.99
CA ALA A 37 -10.47 -10.81 -12.74
C ALA A 37 -10.30 -10.72 -14.27
N ASN A 38 -9.39 -9.84 -14.73
CA ASN A 38 -9.22 -9.55 -16.16
C ASN A 38 -8.09 -10.35 -16.81
N GLY A 39 -7.44 -11.24 -16.06
CA GLY A 39 -6.37 -12.08 -16.59
C GLY A 39 -5.24 -12.35 -15.62
N THR A 40 -4.26 -13.07 -16.14
CA THR A 40 -3.03 -13.44 -15.44
C THR A 40 -1.84 -12.76 -16.11
N VAL A 41 -1.00 -12.11 -15.32
CA VAL A 41 0.17 -11.37 -15.80
C VAL A 41 1.43 -12.14 -15.45
N TYR A 42 2.29 -12.37 -16.43
CA TYR A 42 3.57 -13.04 -16.28
C TYR A 42 4.72 -12.14 -16.70
N LEU A 43 5.87 -12.33 -16.06
CA LEU A 43 7.16 -11.90 -16.57
C LEU A 43 7.62 -12.94 -17.58
N ALA A 44 8.08 -12.50 -18.74
CA ALA A 44 8.60 -13.38 -19.79
C ALA A 44 9.87 -12.80 -20.43
N SER A 45 10.69 -13.68 -21.00
CA SER A 45 11.78 -13.30 -21.90
C SER A 45 11.21 -13.08 -23.30
N GLY A 46 11.30 -11.86 -23.81
CA GLY A 46 11.03 -11.53 -25.21
C GLY A 46 12.30 -11.44 -26.05
N LYS A 47 12.16 -11.02 -27.31
CA LYS A 47 13.27 -10.89 -28.26
C LYS A 47 14.35 -9.88 -27.83
N THR A 48 13.92 -8.77 -27.23
CA THR A 48 14.80 -7.63 -26.90
C THR A 48 15.03 -7.45 -25.39
N GLY A 49 14.60 -8.42 -24.57
CA GLY A 49 14.69 -8.36 -23.11
C GLY A 49 13.41 -8.80 -22.41
N ASP A 50 13.30 -8.44 -21.15
CA ASP A 50 12.16 -8.80 -20.29
C ASP A 50 10.90 -8.02 -20.66
N VAL A 51 9.77 -8.74 -20.70
CA VAL A 51 8.44 -8.19 -21.01
C VAL A 51 7.40 -8.68 -20.01
N ALA A 52 6.31 -7.93 -19.86
CA ALA A 52 5.12 -8.37 -19.13
C ALA A 52 4.05 -8.85 -20.12
N ILE A 53 3.47 -10.02 -19.87
CA ILE A 53 2.43 -10.62 -20.71
C ILE A 53 1.18 -10.81 -19.88
N LYS A 54 0.08 -10.15 -20.29
CA LYS A 54 -1.24 -10.36 -19.68
C LYS A 54 -2.05 -11.29 -20.57
N LEU A 55 -2.51 -12.40 -20.00
CA LEU A 55 -3.32 -13.42 -20.67
C LEU A 55 -4.73 -13.46 -20.09
N SER A 56 -5.73 -13.68 -20.94
CA SER A 56 -7.13 -13.86 -20.59
C SER A 56 -7.79 -14.90 -21.47
N LYS A 57 -8.80 -15.62 -20.95
CA LYS A 57 -9.67 -16.47 -21.76
C LYS A 57 -10.76 -15.67 -22.49
N ASP A 58 -10.98 -14.41 -22.09
CA ASP A 58 -11.90 -13.47 -22.72
C ASP A 58 -11.13 -12.50 -23.63
N SER A 59 -11.36 -12.61 -24.94
CA SER A 59 -10.78 -11.74 -25.96
C SER A 59 -11.26 -10.29 -25.87
N THR A 60 -12.46 -10.08 -25.34
CA THR A 60 -13.07 -8.75 -25.21
C THR A 60 -12.28 -7.92 -24.20
N ASN A 61 -11.84 -8.53 -23.10
CA ASN A 61 -11.00 -7.87 -22.09
C ASN A 61 -9.67 -7.41 -22.69
N ILE A 62 -8.96 -8.31 -23.38
CA ILE A 62 -7.68 -7.99 -24.03
C ILE A 62 -7.86 -6.89 -25.08
N THR A 63 -8.86 -7.01 -25.95
CA THR A 63 -9.12 -6.05 -27.02
C THR A 63 -9.44 -4.66 -26.47
N ASN A 64 -10.27 -4.58 -25.43
CA ASN A 64 -10.62 -3.31 -24.79
C ASN A 64 -9.41 -2.65 -24.16
N GLU A 65 -8.62 -3.39 -23.39
CA GLU A 65 -7.42 -2.86 -22.72
C GLU A 65 -6.36 -2.43 -23.73
N VAL A 66 -6.11 -3.21 -24.77
CA VAL A 66 -5.17 -2.84 -25.86
C VAL A 66 -5.64 -1.57 -26.59
N ASN A 67 -6.95 -1.44 -26.86
CA ASN A 67 -7.49 -0.23 -27.49
C ASN A 67 -7.31 1.01 -26.60
N VAL A 68 -7.49 0.86 -25.29
CA VAL A 68 -7.28 1.93 -24.32
C VAL A 68 -5.80 2.29 -24.22
N LEU A 69 -4.92 1.29 -24.06
CA LEU A 69 -3.47 1.47 -24.05
C LEU A 69 -2.99 2.21 -25.30
N LYS A 70 -3.37 1.74 -26.49
CA LYS A 70 -3.01 2.39 -27.77
C LYS A 70 -3.45 3.85 -27.80
N LYS A 71 -4.69 4.16 -27.40
CA LYS A 71 -5.18 5.55 -27.37
C LYS A 71 -4.41 6.43 -26.38
N ILE A 72 -4.00 5.88 -25.25
CA ILE A 72 -3.31 6.61 -24.19
C ILE A 72 -1.83 6.81 -24.55
N THR A 73 -1.18 5.83 -25.21
CA THR A 73 0.25 5.85 -25.56
C THR A 73 0.56 6.50 -26.91
N GLN A 74 -0.40 6.61 -27.83
CA GLN A 74 -0.21 7.23 -29.16
C GLN A 74 0.09 8.75 -29.11
N VAL A 75 -0.13 9.42 -27.98
CA VAL A 75 0.15 10.85 -27.84
C VAL A 75 1.56 11.03 -27.28
N GLN A 76 2.49 11.40 -28.16
CA GLN A 76 3.95 11.48 -28.01
C GLN A 76 4.45 12.18 -26.71
N ASP A 77 3.65 13.05 -26.09
CA ASP A 77 4.12 13.94 -25.02
C ASP A 77 3.94 13.40 -23.58
N SER A 78 3.38 12.19 -23.40
CA SER A 78 3.33 11.58 -22.08
C SER A 78 3.15 10.06 -22.10
N ILE A 79 4.25 9.35 -21.83
CA ILE A 79 4.24 7.94 -21.45
C ILE A 79 3.53 7.85 -20.08
N LEU A 80 2.26 7.45 -20.09
CA LEU A 80 1.43 7.26 -18.90
C LEU A 80 1.52 5.83 -18.32
N GLY A 81 2.12 4.90 -19.07
CA GLY A 81 2.16 3.47 -18.78
C GLY A 81 3.31 2.78 -19.52
N PRO A 82 3.54 1.48 -19.27
CA PRO A 82 4.45 0.67 -20.07
C PRO A 82 4.08 0.72 -21.55
N SER A 83 5.08 0.71 -22.42
CA SER A 83 4.85 0.68 -23.86
C SER A 83 4.17 -0.63 -24.28
N PHE A 84 3.13 -0.52 -25.11
CA PHE A 84 2.53 -1.66 -25.81
C PHE A 84 3.52 -2.24 -26.83
N ILE A 85 3.67 -3.57 -26.87
CA ILE A 85 4.63 -4.27 -27.73
C ILE A 85 3.91 -5.17 -28.74
N ASP A 86 3.02 -6.05 -28.28
CA ASP A 86 2.40 -7.09 -29.11
C ASP A 86 1.00 -7.46 -28.61
N VAL A 87 0.16 -8.03 -29.46
CA VAL A 87 -1.15 -8.63 -29.13
C VAL A 87 -1.38 -9.82 -30.05
N ASP A 88 -1.74 -10.97 -29.49
CA ASP A 88 -1.89 -12.22 -30.24
C ASP A 88 -2.73 -13.23 -29.44
N ASP A 89 -2.95 -14.39 -30.05
CA ASP A 89 -3.58 -15.56 -29.43
C ASP A 89 -2.50 -16.60 -29.11
N TYR A 90 -2.73 -17.36 -28.05
CA TYR A 90 -1.93 -18.51 -27.65
C TYR A 90 -2.82 -19.74 -27.55
N ILE A 91 -2.44 -20.81 -28.24
CA ILE A 91 -3.10 -22.12 -28.12
C ILE A 91 -2.21 -22.98 -27.23
N ASN A 92 -2.69 -23.34 -26.04
CA ASN A 92 -1.94 -24.18 -25.13
C ASN A 92 -1.78 -25.59 -25.72
N PRO A 93 -0.55 -26.08 -25.99
CA PRO A 93 -0.37 -27.39 -26.61
C PRO A 93 -0.86 -28.57 -25.76
N GLY A 94 -0.86 -28.41 -24.43
CA GLY A 94 -1.27 -29.46 -23.50
C GLY A 94 -2.79 -29.56 -23.30
N THR A 95 -3.52 -28.45 -23.44
CA THR A 95 -4.97 -28.41 -23.19
C THR A 95 -5.80 -28.09 -24.43
N ASN A 96 -5.15 -27.66 -25.52
CA ASN A 96 -5.76 -27.11 -26.72
C ASN A 96 -6.71 -25.91 -26.45
N GLU A 97 -6.59 -25.28 -25.27
CA GLU A 97 -7.34 -24.08 -24.92
C GLU A 97 -6.73 -22.86 -25.61
N CYS A 98 -7.58 -22.03 -26.21
CA CYS A 98 -7.19 -20.73 -26.75
C CYS A 98 -7.24 -19.68 -25.64
N CYS A 99 -6.16 -18.91 -25.51
CA CYS A 99 -6.05 -17.74 -24.65
C CYS A 99 -5.64 -16.54 -25.51
N TYR A 100 -6.07 -15.35 -25.11
CA TYR A 100 -5.73 -14.08 -25.75
C TYR A 100 -4.72 -13.37 -24.88
N TYR A 101 -3.73 -12.72 -25.48
CA TYR A 101 -2.73 -12.00 -24.71
C TYR A 101 -2.30 -10.70 -25.37
N TYR A 102 -1.77 -9.79 -24.56
CA TYR A 102 -0.95 -8.70 -25.03
C TYR A 102 0.34 -8.60 -24.23
N VAL A 103 1.34 -8.00 -24.86
CA VAL A 103 2.70 -7.84 -24.35
C VAL A 103 2.97 -6.36 -24.20
N MET A 104 3.56 -6.00 -23.05
CA MET A 104 3.98 -4.65 -22.74
C MET A 104 5.36 -4.65 -22.10
N GLU A 105 5.98 -3.48 -22.05
CA GLU A 105 7.23 -3.26 -21.32
C GLU A 105 7.14 -3.80 -19.89
N TYR A 106 8.15 -4.56 -19.46
CA TYR A 106 8.27 -4.95 -18.07
C TYR A 106 8.80 -3.78 -17.24
N VAL A 107 7.99 -3.32 -16.29
CA VAL A 107 8.39 -2.27 -15.35
C VAL A 107 9.16 -2.88 -14.19
N ASN A 108 10.48 -2.70 -14.19
CA ASN A 108 11.35 -3.10 -13.08
C ASN A 108 11.20 -2.10 -11.91
N GLY A 109 10.30 -2.41 -10.99
CA GLY A 109 10.02 -1.60 -9.81
C GLY A 109 9.54 -2.42 -8.62
N VAL A 110 9.39 -1.75 -7.48
CA VAL A 110 8.77 -2.31 -6.28
C VAL A 110 7.40 -1.68 -6.07
N SER A 111 6.45 -2.40 -5.48
CA SER A 111 5.13 -1.81 -5.19
C SER A 111 5.26 -0.59 -4.27
N LEU A 112 4.39 0.40 -4.47
CA LEU A 112 4.40 1.62 -3.66
C LEU A 112 4.34 1.34 -2.14
N PRO A 113 3.48 0.45 -1.61
CA PRO A 113 3.50 0.10 -0.19
C PRO A 113 4.85 -0.44 0.28
N ASN A 114 5.46 -1.36 -0.48
CA ASN A 114 6.76 -1.94 -0.15
C ASN A 114 7.87 -0.90 -0.19
N PHE A 115 7.81 0.06 -1.12
CA PHE A 115 8.76 1.15 -1.17
C PHE A 115 8.67 2.03 0.09
N ILE A 116 7.46 2.45 0.45
CA ILE A 116 7.20 3.29 1.63
C ILE A 116 7.62 2.58 2.92
N GLU A 117 7.36 1.28 3.02
CA GLU A 117 7.78 0.48 4.18
C GLU A 117 9.30 0.48 4.36
N ARG A 118 10.07 0.41 3.26
CA ARG A 118 11.53 0.37 3.27
C ARG A 118 12.18 1.75 3.44
N ASN A 119 11.61 2.78 2.83
CA ASN A 119 12.24 4.10 2.69
C ASN A 119 11.62 5.21 3.55
N GLY A 120 10.51 4.93 4.23
CA GLY A 120 9.86 5.88 5.12
C GLY A 120 8.62 6.57 4.53
N MET A 121 7.77 7.04 5.45
CA MET A 121 6.47 7.65 5.14
C MET A 121 6.59 9.03 4.49
N GLU A 122 7.73 9.70 4.63
CA GLU A 122 8.02 11.00 4.00
C GLU A 122 7.93 10.95 2.46
N TRP A 123 8.04 9.77 1.87
CA TRP A 123 7.87 9.57 0.43
C TRP A 123 6.41 9.52 -0.02
N SER A 124 5.45 9.35 0.90
CA SER A 124 4.04 9.14 0.54
C SER A 124 3.48 10.33 -0.25
N SER A 125 3.69 11.56 0.22
CA SER A 125 3.22 12.77 -0.46
C SER A 125 3.92 13.00 -1.79
N ILE A 126 5.21 12.71 -1.89
CA ILE A 126 5.98 12.82 -3.14
C ILE A 126 5.36 11.92 -4.21
N PHE A 127 5.09 10.66 -3.90
CA PHE A 127 4.49 9.74 -4.86
C PHE A 127 3.03 10.06 -5.16
N ILE A 128 2.26 10.56 -4.20
CA ILE A 128 0.88 10.98 -4.43
C ILE A 128 0.84 12.20 -5.35
N ILE A 129 1.78 13.14 -5.22
CA ILE A 129 1.96 14.25 -6.16
C ILE A 129 2.28 13.73 -7.58
N GLN A 130 3.11 12.69 -7.70
CA GLN A 130 3.38 12.05 -8.99
C GLN A 130 2.12 11.40 -9.58
N VAL A 131 1.37 10.64 -8.78
CA VAL A 131 0.09 10.02 -9.18
C VAL A 131 -0.89 11.08 -9.67
N LEU A 132 -1.07 12.18 -8.92
CA LEU A 132 -1.94 13.29 -9.32
C LEU A 132 -1.49 13.94 -10.63
N SER A 133 -0.18 14.05 -10.85
CA SER A 133 0.36 14.58 -12.11
C SER A 133 0.09 13.66 -13.31
N LEU A 134 0.11 12.34 -13.10
CA LEU A 134 -0.24 11.36 -14.14
C LEU A 134 -1.75 11.36 -14.41
N LEU A 135 -2.57 11.42 -13.36
CA LEU A 135 -4.03 11.51 -13.48
C LEU A 135 -4.46 12.77 -14.21
N ASP A 136 -3.85 13.92 -13.92
CA ASP A 136 -4.15 15.17 -14.63
C ASP A 136 -3.99 14.99 -16.14
N LYS A 137 -2.88 14.40 -16.58
CA LYS A 137 -2.65 14.08 -18.00
C LYS A 137 -3.67 13.09 -18.58
N LEU A 138 -4.02 12.04 -17.82
CA LEU A 138 -5.02 11.05 -18.25
C LEU A 138 -6.41 11.69 -18.41
N HIS A 139 -6.80 12.54 -17.45
CA HIS A 139 -8.08 13.24 -17.43
C HIS A 139 -8.20 14.21 -18.60
N HIS A 140 -7.14 14.93 -18.95
CA HIS A 140 -7.10 15.79 -20.15
C HIS A 140 -7.23 15.00 -21.46
N LYS A 141 -6.86 13.72 -21.47
CA LYS A 141 -7.09 12.81 -22.60
C LYS A 141 -8.52 12.22 -22.64
N GLY A 142 -9.39 12.59 -21.69
CA GLY A 142 -10.79 12.14 -21.66
C GLY A 142 -11.00 10.78 -21.01
N PHE A 143 -10.04 10.29 -20.22
CA PHE A 143 -10.09 9.01 -19.52
C PHE A 143 -10.00 9.17 -18.01
N ILE A 144 -10.62 8.24 -17.29
CA ILE A 144 -10.56 8.05 -15.84
C ILE A 144 -9.86 6.72 -15.59
N PHE A 145 -8.97 6.65 -14.62
CA PHE A 145 -8.22 5.44 -14.33
C PHE A 145 -9.14 4.31 -13.82
N GLY A 146 -10.11 4.64 -12.97
CA GLY A 146 -11.14 3.70 -12.52
C GLY A 146 -10.64 2.80 -11.40
N ASP A 147 -9.90 1.72 -11.70
CA ASP A 147 -9.39 0.80 -10.67
C ASP A 147 -8.05 1.26 -10.09
N LEU A 148 -7.98 2.52 -9.62
CA LEU A 148 -6.76 3.09 -9.07
C LEU A 148 -6.53 2.56 -7.64
N LYS A 149 -5.47 1.77 -7.45
CA LYS A 149 -5.12 1.13 -6.17
C LYS A 149 -3.61 0.99 -6.02
N THR A 150 -3.16 0.73 -4.80
CA THR A 150 -1.71 0.57 -4.50
C THR A 150 -1.04 -0.55 -5.29
N ASP A 151 -1.76 -1.60 -5.64
CA ASP A 151 -1.21 -2.76 -6.35
C ASP A 151 -0.87 -2.43 -7.81
N ASN A 152 -1.51 -1.41 -8.37
CA ASN A 152 -1.28 -0.95 -9.74
C ASN A 152 -0.20 0.15 -9.82
N LEU A 153 0.49 0.45 -8.70
CA LEU A 153 1.52 1.48 -8.60
C LEU A 153 2.88 0.88 -8.25
N LEU A 154 3.80 0.90 -9.21
CA LEU A 154 5.21 0.58 -8.97
C LEU A 154 6.07 1.84 -8.84
N VAL A 155 7.14 1.74 -8.06
CA VAL A 155 8.23 2.71 -7.99
C VAL A 155 9.44 2.12 -8.69
N THR A 156 9.86 2.75 -9.78
CA THR A 156 11.06 2.35 -10.55
C THR A 156 12.34 2.68 -9.78
N LYS A 157 13.42 1.96 -10.09
CA LYS A 157 14.75 2.31 -9.59
C LYS A 157 15.33 3.44 -10.44
N GLU A 158 15.75 4.52 -9.79
CA GLU A 158 16.57 5.61 -10.34
C GLU A 158 16.13 6.18 -11.71
N PRO A 159 15.33 7.27 -11.73
CA PRO A 159 14.76 7.95 -10.58
C PRO A 159 13.62 7.13 -9.94
N ASN A 160 13.35 7.39 -8.66
CA ASN A 160 12.18 6.89 -7.95
C ASN A 160 10.91 7.54 -8.55
N LYS A 161 10.34 6.88 -9.56
CA LYS A 161 9.20 7.36 -10.32
C LYS A 161 8.04 6.39 -10.22
N ILE A 162 6.82 6.94 -10.09
CA ILE A 162 5.59 6.16 -10.18
C ILE A 162 5.35 5.72 -11.61
N GLN A 163 5.04 4.43 -11.76
CA GLN A 163 4.64 3.82 -13.00
C GLN A 163 3.38 2.97 -12.78
N TRP A 164 2.38 3.17 -13.63
CA TRP A 164 1.16 2.36 -13.66
C TRP A 164 1.42 1.06 -14.42
N ILE A 165 0.84 -0.06 -13.97
CA ILE A 165 1.08 -1.38 -14.57
C ILE A 165 -0.17 -2.12 -15.05
N ASP A 166 -1.37 -1.61 -14.79
CA ASP A 166 -2.63 -2.23 -15.21
C ASP A 166 -3.60 -1.14 -15.66
N PHE A 167 -4.15 -1.30 -16.87
CA PHE A 167 -5.05 -0.32 -17.49
C PHE A 167 -6.45 -0.90 -17.73
N GLY A 168 -6.74 -2.11 -17.23
CA GLY A 168 -8.04 -2.77 -17.41
C GLY A 168 -9.23 -1.90 -16.95
N GLY A 169 -9.08 -1.19 -15.84
CA GLY A 169 -10.14 -0.34 -15.29
C GLY A 169 -10.34 1.01 -16.00
N VAL A 170 -9.44 1.37 -16.91
CA VAL A 170 -9.40 2.70 -17.50
C VAL A 170 -10.60 2.91 -18.42
N THR A 171 -11.38 3.92 -18.11
CA THR A 171 -12.71 4.13 -18.66
C THR A 171 -12.84 5.54 -19.22
N GLN A 172 -13.49 5.69 -20.37
CA GLN A 172 -13.78 7.01 -20.95
C GLN A 172 -14.70 7.82 -20.02
N ILE A 173 -14.39 9.12 -19.84
CA ILE A 173 -15.20 10.03 -19.02
C ILE A 173 -16.68 9.97 -19.45
N GLY A 174 -17.57 9.94 -18.46
CA GLY A 174 -19.02 9.87 -18.62
C GLY A 174 -19.60 8.46 -18.65
N ARG A 175 -18.79 7.42 -18.88
CA ARG A 175 -19.23 6.01 -18.82
C ARG A 175 -19.28 5.50 -17.38
N ALA A 176 -19.76 4.27 -17.20
CA ALA A 176 -19.72 3.59 -15.90
C ALA A 176 -18.37 2.89 -15.69
N VAL A 177 -17.77 3.07 -14.52
CA VAL A 177 -16.62 2.29 -14.05
C VAL A 177 -17.10 0.88 -13.73
N LYS A 178 -16.51 -0.11 -14.41
CA LYS A 178 -16.89 -1.53 -14.30
C LYS A 178 -15.98 -2.32 -13.36
N GLU A 179 -14.73 -1.92 -13.30
CA GLU A 179 -13.70 -2.58 -12.49
C GLU A 179 -13.33 -1.66 -11.35
N PHE A 180 -13.36 -2.22 -10.14
CA PHE A 180 -13.07 -1.47 -8.94
C PHE A 180 -12.67 -2.41 -7.81
N THR A 181 -11.83 -1.89 -6.93
CA THR A 181 -11.44 -2.56 -5.69
C THR A 181 -12.14 -1.87 -4.53
N GLU A 182 -12.98 -2.60 -3.80
CA GLU A 182 -13.92 -2.06 -2.79
C GLU A 182 -13.31 -0.99 -1.87
N PHE A 183 -12.12 -1.23 -1.32
CA PHE A 183 -11.47 -0.28 -0.42
C PHE A 183 -11.19 1.09 -1.06
N PHE A 184 -10.90 1.14 -2.36
CA PHE A 184 -10.61 2.37 -3.11
C PHE A 184 -11.82 2.90 -3.89
N ASP A 185 -12.95 2.17 -3.89
CA ASP A 185 -14.15 2.50 -4.65
C ASP A 185 -15.08 3.47 -3.91
N ARG A 186 -15.32 4.64 -4.51
CA ARG A 186 -16.26 5.64 -4.00
C ARG A 186 -17.68 5.07 -3.80
N GLY A 187 -18.12 4.20 -4.72
CA GLY A 187 -19.45 3.59 -4.68
C GLY A 187 -19.60 2.64 -3.49
N TYR A 188 -18.60 1.81 -3.22
CA TYR A 188 -18.56 0.90 -2.07
C TYR A 188 -18.70 1.65 -0.75
N TRP A 189 -18.05 2.81 -0.60
CA TRP A 189 -18.18 3.65 0.59
C TRP A 189 -19.52 4.40 0.69
N GLY A 190 -20.33 4.40 -0.37
CA GLY A 190 -21.59 5.14 -0.43
C GLY A 190 -21.39 6.65 -0.57
N LEU A 191 -20.25 7.08 -1.15
CA LEU A 191 -19.85 8.49 -1.24
C LEU A 191 -19.95 9.04 -2.67
N GLY A 192 -20.77 8.42 -3.51
CA GLY A 192 -21.01 8.82 -4.88
C GLY A 192 -21.28 7.63 -5.79
N SER A 193 -21.55 7.92 -7.06
CA SER A 193 -21.77 6.89 -8.09
C SER A 193 -20.45 6.32 -8.62
N ARG A 194 -20.54 5.22 -9.38
CA ARG A 194 -19.45 4.68 -10.21
C ARG A 194 -19.44 5.27 -11.62
N LYS A 195 -19.79 6.55 -11.75
CA LYS A 195 -19.59 7.28 -12.99
C LYS A 195 -18.10 7.60 -13.15
N ALA A 196 -17.55 7.35 -14.33
CA ALA A 196 -16.21 7.74 -14.71
C ALA A 196 -16.16 9.26 -14.83
N GLU A 197 -15.76 9.91 -13.74
CA GLU A 197 -15.52 11.35 -13.66
C GLU A 197 -14.30 11.61 -12.79
N ILE A 198 -13.73 12.81 -12.90
CA ILE A 198 -12.44 13.15 -12.28
C ILE A 198 -12.44 12.87 -10.77
N SER A 199 -13.51 13.25 -10.07
CA SER A 199 -13.63 13.06 -8.63
C SER A 199 -13.66 11.58 -8.20
N TYR A 200 -13.92 10.63 -9.12
CA TYR A 200 -13.82 9.20 -8.83
C TYR A 200 -12.36 8.78 -8.57
N ASP A 201 -11.43 9.20 -9.43
CA ASP A 201 -9.99 8.91 -9.23
C ASP A 201 -9.43 9.70 -8.04
N LEU A 202 -9.87 10.93 -7.81
CA LEU A 202 -9.39 11.73 -6.67
C LEU A 202 -9.83 11.14 -5.32
N PHE A 203 -11.01 10.52 -5.28
CA PHE A 203 -11.44 9.71 -4.15
C PHE A 203 -10.47 8.53 -3.93
N ALA A 204 -10.15 7.78 -5.00
CA ALA A 204 -9.22 6.66 -4.91
C ALA A 204 -7.82 7.08 -4.45
N VAL A 205 -7.29 8.21 -4.94
CA VAL A 205 -6.01 8.79 -4.45
C VAL A 205 -6.06 9.07 -2.95
N THR A 206 -7.19 9.60 -2.47
CA THR A 206 -7.39 9.87 -1.03
C THR A 206 -7.33 8.58 -0.23
N MET A 207 -7.99 7.52 -0.71
CA MET A 207 -7.97 6.21 -0.08
C MET A 207 -6.59 5.54 -0.14
N ILE A 208 -5.82 5.74 -1.22
CA ILE A 208 -4.42 5.30 -1.32
C ILE A 208 -3.57 6.00 -0.27
N PHE A 209 -3.69 7.32 -0.10
CA PHE A 209 -2.95 8.06 0.92
C PHE A 209 -3.26 7.51 2.32
N ILE A 210 -4.54 7.27 2.62
CA ILE A 210 -4.97 6.66 3.89
C ILE A 210 -4.40 5.26 4.04
N HIS A 211 -4.43 4.43 2.99
CA HIS A 211 -3.91 3.06 3.00
C HIS A 211 -2.43 3.02 3.35
N LEU A 212 -1.61 3.87 2.71
CA LEU A 212 -0.17 3.92 2.95
C LEU A 212 0.14 4.21 4.43
N HIS A 213 -0.57 5.18 5.03
CA HIS A 213 -0.37 5.55 6.42
C HIS A 213 -0.91 4.52 7.42
N CYS A 214 -2.01 3.84 7.10
CA CYS A 214 -2.58 2.81 7.96
C CYS A 214 -1.85 1.46 7.85
N LYS A 215 -1.10 1.24 6.75
CA LYS A 215 -0.41 -0.01 6.39
C LYS A 215 -1.34 -1.24 6.24
N LYS A 216 -2.65 -1.02 6.25
CA LYS A 216 -3.67 -2.06 6.06
C LYS A 216 -4.98 -1.45 5.60
N GLN A 217 -5.74 -2.24 4.87
CA GLN A 217 -7.14 -1.96 4.56
C GLN A 217 -8.02 -2.25 5.79
N PHE A 218 -9.21 -1.65 5.82
CA PHE A 218 -10.22 -1.88 6.85
C PHE A 218 -11.59 -2.06 6.20
N LEU A 219 -12.40 -2.93 6.80
CA LEU A 219 -13.74 -3.26 6.28
C LEU A 219 -14.73 -2.15 6.60
N LYS A 220 -15.65 -1.87 5.67
CA LYS A 220 -16.75 -0.93 5.89
C LYS A 220 -17.67 -1.46 7.01
N ASN A 221 -17.97 -0.62 7.99
CA ASN A 221 -18.82 -0.97 9.14
C ASN A 221 -20.19 -0.26 9.15
N GLY A 222 -20.56 0.37 8.04
CA GLY A 222 -21.84 1.09 7.89
C GLY A 222 -21.80 2.57 8.26
N LEU A 223 -20.76 3.06 8.96
CA LEU A 223 -20.64 4.48 9.32
C LEU A 223 -20.21 5.38 8.15
N GLY A 224 -19.97 4.82 6.97
CA GLY A 224 -19.62 5.56 5.75
C GLY A 224 -18.40 6.46 5.95
N ILE A 225 -18.53 7.75 5.60
CA ILE A 225 -17.45 8.72 5.74
C ILE A 225 -16.98 8.92 7.20
N ASN A 226 -17.88 8.77 8.18
CA ASN A 226 -17.53 8.96 9.59
C ASN A 226 -16.53 7.89 10.07
N GLN A 227 -16.61 6.67 9.51
CA GLN A 227 -15.61 5.63 9.76
C GLN A 227 -14.22 6.10 9.33
N ILE A 228 -14.13 6.61 8.10
CA ILE A 228 -12.87 7.05 7.50
C ILE A 228 -12.31 8.25 8.27
N GLU A 229 -13.18 9.19 8.67
CA GLU A 229 -12.79 10.33 9.49
C GLU A 229 -12.22 9.92 10.86
N GLN A 230 -12.83 8.91 11.51
CA GLN A 230 -12.30 8.35 12.75
C GLN A 230 -10.89 7.76 12.54
N VAL A 231 -10.68 6.99 11.47
CA VAL A 231 -9.36 6.44 11.13
C VAL A 231 -8.34 7.56 10.91
N ILE A 232 -8.69 8.60 10.16
CA ILE A 232 -7.84 9.78 9.92
C ILE A 232 -7.49 10.46 11.25
N THR A 233 -8.47 10.63 12.13
CA THR A 233 -8.30 11.34 13.41
C THR A 233 -7.50 10.51 14.42
N GLN A 234 -7.59 9.19 14.40
CA GLN A 234 -6.85 8.29 15.30
C GLN A 234 -5.40 8.07 14.82
N THR A 235 -5.14 8.19 13.52
CA THR A 235 -3.81 7.96 12.94
C THR A 235 -2.95 9.22 13.05
N GLN A 236 -1.94 9.21 13.92
CA GLN A 236 -1.12 10.39 14.23
C GLN A 236 -0.49 11.03 12.99
N THR A 237 -0.05 10.23 12.01
CA THR A 237 0.56 10.73 10.77
C THR A 237 -0.44 11.32 9.78
N LEU A 238 -1.74 11.00 9.90
CA LEU A 238 -2.80 11.51 9.02
C LEU A 238 -3.45 12.79 9.56
N LYS A 239 -3.43 13.01 10.88
CA LYS A 239 -4.01 14.22 11.52
C LYS A 239 -3.65 15.54 10.81
N PRO A 240 -2.38 15.79 10.40
CA PRO A 240 -2.04 17.05 9.73
C PRO A 240 -2.70 17.24 8.36
N TYR A 241 -3.12 16.14 7.73
CA TYR A 241 -3.77 16.11 6.42
C TYR A 241 -5.30 15.97 6.51
N LYS A 242 -5.90 16.03 7.72
CA LYS A 242 -7.33 15.74 7.91
C LYS A 242 -8.22 16.53 6.95
N GLU A 243 -8.07 17.85 6.89
CA GLU A 243 -8.91 18.67 6.01
C GLU A 243 -8.69 18.35 4.52
N PHE A 244 -7.44 18.18 4.09
CA PHE A 244 -7.08 17.74 2.73
C PHE A 244 -7.78 16.43 2.34
N LEU A 245 -7.71 15.41 3.22
CA LEU A 245 -8.31 14.10 2.97
C LEU A 245 -9.84 14.18 2.96
N MET A 246 -10.44 14.94 3.88
CA MET A 246 -11.90 15.08 3.93
C MET A 246 -12.45 15.76 2.66
N LYS A 247 -11.73 16.75 2.11
CA LYS A 247 -12.09 17.36 0.80
C LYS A 247 -12.05 16.35 -0.34
N GLY A 248 -11.05 15.47 -0.36
CA GLY A 248 -10.95 14.38 -1.34
C GLY A 248 -12.10 13.38 -1.23
N LEU A 249 -12.43 12.94 -0.02
CA LEU A 249 -13.54 12.00 0.23
C LEU A 249 -14.91 12.57 -0.15
N LYS A 250 -15.10 13.90 0.00
CA LYS A 250 -16.34 14.61 -0.34
C LYS A 250 -16.44 15.03 -1.81
N GLY A 251 -15.37 14.82 -2.59
CA GLY A 251 -15.34 15.23 -4.01
C GLY A 251 -15.24 16.74 -4.23
N GLU A 252 -14.64 17.48 -3.30
CA GLU A 252 -14.54 18.95 -3.35
C GLU A 252 -13.40 19.45 -4.25
N TYR A 253 -12.52 18.57 -4.73
CA TYR A 253 -11.47 18.92 -5.69
C TYR A 253 -11.99 18.89 -7.12
N THR A 254 -11.81 19.99 -7.85
CA THR A 254 -12.27 20.15 -9.23
C THR A 254 -11.47 19.33 -10.24
N ASN A 255 -10.15 19.19 -10.02
CA ASN A 255 -9.26 18.39 -10.86
C ASN A 255 -8.01 17.92 -10.09
N ALA A 256 -7.23 17.04 -10.73
CA ALA A 256 -6.02 16.47 -10.15
C ALA A 256 -4.93 17.53 -9.87
N SER A 257 -4.80 18.54 -10.74
CA SER A 257 -3.89 19.68 -10.52
C SER A 257 -4.25 20.48 -9.25
N ALA A 258 -5.54 20.75 -8.99
CA ALA A 258 -6.00 21.44 -7.80
C ALA A 258 -5.72 20.64 -6.52
N MET A 259 -5.97 19.32 -6.53
CA MET A 259 -5.64 18.45 -5.41
C MET A 259 -4.12 18.37 -5.17
N LYS A 260 -3.31 18.35 -6.23
CA LYS A 260 -1.84 18.38 -6.16
C LYS A 260 -1.33 19.67 -5.51
N GLN A 261 -1.83 20.82 -5.95
CA GLN A 261 -1.47 22.11 -5.38
C GLN A 261 -1.83 22.19 -3.89
N ALA A 262 -3.02 21.70 -3.52
CA ALA A 262 -3.41 21.62 -2.13
C ALA A 262 -2.41 20.78 -1.31
N LEU A 263 -2.08 19.56 -1.75
CA LEU A 263 -1.13 18.70 -1.03
C LEU A 263 0.25 19.37 -0.85
N LEU A 264 0.76 20.05 -1.88
CA LEU A 264 2.00 20.82 -1.79
C LEU A 264 1.95 21.93 -0.72
N MET A 265 0.83 22.65 -0.62
CA MET A 265 0.64 23.67 0.42
C MET A 265 0.59 23.06 1.82
N TYR A 266 -0.06 21.90 1.98
CA TYR A 266 -0.09 21.18 3.26
C TYR A 266 1.31 20.72 3.68
N GLU A 267 2.11 20.17 2.75
CA GLU A 267 3.50 19.79 3.01
C GLU A 267 4.35 20.97 3.48
N GLN A 268 4.23 22.13 2.83
CA GLN A 268 4.93 23.35 3.24
C GLN A 268 4.52 23.79 4.67
N LYS A 269 3.21 23.79 4.97
CA LYS A 269 2.68 24.15 6.29
C LYS A 269 3.17 23.21 7.39
N ILE A 270 3.16 21.90 7.13
CA ILE A 270 3.62 20.86 8.07
C ILE A 270 5.12 21.03 8.34
N ASN A 271 5.92 21.23 7.29
CA ASN A 271 7.37 21.42 7.41
C ASN A 271 7.73 22.72 8.14
N ALA A 272 6.99 23.82 7.90
CA ALA A 272 7.17 25.06 8.64
C ALA A 272 6.86 24.89 10.15
N THR A 273 5.81 24.14 10.48
CA THR A 273 5.42 23.85 11.86
C THR A 273 6.48 23.00 12.58
N LYS A 274 7.00 21.96 11.92
CA LYS A 274 8.11 21.13 12.45
C LYS A 274 9.36 21.97 12.72
N LYS A 275 9.74 22.86 11.79
CA LYS A 275 10.90 23.77 11.97
C LYS A 275 10.69 24.72 13.16
N LYS A 276 9.49 25.29 13.33
CA LYS A 276 9.19 26.20 14.44
C LYS A 276 9.28 25.49 15.80
N ASN A 277 8.78 24.25 15.90
CA ASN A 277 8.87 23.46 17.13
C ASN A 277 10.32 23.08 17.45
N SER A 278 11.11 22.63 16.46
CA SER A 278 12.53 22.31 16.67
C SER A 278 13.36 23.50 17.17
N LYS A 279 13.08 24.72 16.68
CA LYS A 279 13.72 25.95 17.17
C LYS A 279 13.28 26.31 18.59
N LYS A 280 11.99 26.12 18.93
CA LYS A 280 11.48 26.35 20.28
C LYS A 280 12.13 25.39 21.28
N ASP A 281 12.23 24.12 20.93
CA ASP A 281 12.86 23.10 21.79
C ASP A 281 14.35 23.37 22.01
N GLN A 282 15.07 23.85 21.00
CA GLN A 282 16.48 24.29 21.15
C GLN A 282 16.61 25.52 22.05
N VAL A 283 15.72 26.51 21.94
CA VAL A 283 15.72 27.71 22.80
C VAL A 283 15.38 27.33 24.25
N THR A 284 14.40 26.46 24.48
CA THR A 284 14.04 25.99 25.82
C THR A 284 15.19 25.19 26.43
N THR A 285 15.82 24.28 25.67
CA THR A 285 16.98 23.51 26.16
C THR A 285 18.17 24.41 26.51
N ALA A 286 18.44 25.45 25.72
CA ALA A 286 19.48 26.44 26.01
C ALA A 286 19.17 27.29 27.27
N GLN A 287 17.89 27.63 27.49
CA GLN A 287 17.44 28.34 28.68
C GLN A 287 17.54 27.49 29.94
N THR A 288 17.17 26.20 29.88
CA THR A 288 17.29 25.26 31.01
C THR A 288 18.76 24.98 31.36
N MET A 289 19.65 24.88 30.37
CA MET A 289 21.10 24.75 30.61
C MET A 289 21.70 26.00 31.26
N ASN A 290 21.25 27.21 30.89
CA ASN A 290 21.70 28.46 31.51
C ASN A 290 21.18 28.63 32.94
N GLN A 291 19.94 28.25 33.25
CA GLN A 291 19.41 28.24 34.62
C GLN A 291 20.15 27.22 35.51
N THR A 292 20.52 26.06 34.97
CA THR A 292 21.30 25.03 35.69
C THR A 292 22.75 25.47 35.95
N ARG A 293 23.31 26.32 35.08
CA ARG A 293 24.63 26.96 35.30
C ARG A 293 24.59 28.10 36.33
N GLN A 294 23.50 28.87 36.38
CA GLN A 294 23.33 29.93 37.37
C GLN A 294 23.04 29.37 38.78
N SER A 295 22.26 28.30 38.90
CA SER A 295 22.02 27.64 40.19
C SER A 295 23.29 27.03 40.78
N LYS A 296 24.15 26.40 39.96
CA LYS A 296 25.48 25.91 40.40
C LYS A 296 26.45 27.02 40.82
N LYS A 297 26.33 28.24 40.27
CA LYS A 297 27.14 29.40 40.68
C LYS A 297 26.68 30.00 42.01
N GLN A 298 25.39 29.93 42.36
CA GLN A 298 24.89 30.33 43.67
C GLN A 298 25.15 29.30 44.77
N SER A 299 25.29 28.00 44.45
CA SER A 299 25.65 26.97 45.43
C SER A 299 27.12 27.00 45.86
N GLN A 300 28.01 27.62 45.07
CA GLN A 300 29.45 27.72 45.39
C GLN A 300 29.80 28.93 46.27
N THR A 301 28.94 29.95 46.38
CA THR A 301 29.14 31.11 47.27
C THR A 301 28.53 30.93 48.67
N ALA A 302 27.79 29.85 48.92
CA ALA A 302 27.15 29.59 50.22
C ALA A 302 27.94 28.63 51.16
N ASN A 303 29.10 28.11 50.72
CA ASN A 303 29.90 27.12 51.48
C ASN A 303 31.22 27.70 52.03
N GLN A 304 31.26 28.99 52.38
CA GLN A 304 32.38 29.62 53.08
C GLN A 304 31.94 30.31 54.38
N SER A 305 31.16 29.63 55.22
CA SER A 305 30.96 30.09 56.61
C SER A 305 30.32 29.03 57.49
N THR A 306 31.04 27.95 57.78
CA THR A 306 31.03 27.28 59.10
C THR A 306 31.82 25.98 59.05
N GLN A 307 33.03 25.98 59.61
CA GLN A 307 33.50 24.86 60.44
C GLN A 307 34.80 25.26 61.16
N SER A 308 34.69 25.41 62.47
CA SER A 308 35.82 25.26 63.39
C SER A 308 35.35 24.58 64.67
N LYS A 309 36.22 23.70 65.19
CA LYS A 309 36.18 22.93 66.45
C LYS A 309 35.29 21.65 66.37
N LYS A 310 35.74 20.45 66.74
CA LYS A 310 36.58 20.07 67.90
C LYS A 310 37.26 18.70 67.68
N HIS A 311 38.14 18.37 68.64
CA HIS A 311 39.28 17.44 68.61
C HIS A 311 39.02 16.12 69.39
N SER A 312 40.03 15.22 69.37
CA SER A 312 40.33 13.99 70.17
C SER A 312 39.57 12.69 69.81
N GLN A 313 40.17 11.57 69.31
CA GLN A 313 41.36 10.69 69.59
C GLN A 313 40.98 9.40 70.39
N PRO A 314 41.74 8.26 70.35
CA PRO A 314 42.12 7.41 69.20
C PRO A 314 42.15 5.88 69.54
N THR A 315 42.88 5.09 68.74
CA THR A 315 43.39 3.69 68.91
C THR A 315 42.55 2.57 68.26
N ASN A 316 43.09 1.55 67.57
CA ASN A 316 44.47 1.17 67.23
C ASN A 316 44.49 0.30 65.94
N GLN A 317 45.61 0.43 65.23
CA GLN A 317 46.18 -0.31 64.08
C GLN A 317 46.29 -1.86 64.22
N PRO A 318 46.89 -2.64 63.27
CA PRO A 318 47.07 -2.50 61.80
C PRO A 318 47.04 -3.84 60.96
N ARG A 319 47.36 -3.69 59.65
CA ARG A 319 48.00 -4.60 58.65
C ARG A 319 47.06 -5.21 57.59
N ASN A 320 47.19 -4.80 56.32
CA ASN A 320 48.14 -5.24 55.26
C ASN A 320 47.92 -6.72 54.91
N SER A 321 47.79 -7.19 53.67
CA SER A 321 48.43 -6.84 52.38
C SER A 321 47.66 -7.57 51.26
N THR A 322 47.30 -6.93 50.14
CA THR A 322 48.02 -6.82 48.84
C THR A 322 47.93 -8.06 47.93
N SER A 323 47.76 -7.77 46.63
CA SER A 323 48.05 -8.57 45.43
C SER A 323 46.98 -9.52 44.91
N GLN A 324 46.83 -9.75 43.60
CA GLN A 324 47.07 -9.00 42.36
C GLN A 324 46.50 -9.90 41.25
N ASN A 325 45.91 -9.29 40.23
CA ASN A 325 45.97 -9.68 38.81
C ASN A 325 45.28 -10.93 38.21
N GLN A 326 44.80 -10.67 36.98
CA GLN A 326 44.74 -11.50 35.75
C GLN A 326 43.42 -12.22 35.36
N LYS A 327 42.88 -11.74 34.22
CA LYS A 327 42.05 -12.41 33.18
C LYS A 327 42.91 -13.42 32.38
N PRO A 328 42.42 -14.13 31.33
CA PRO A 328 41.06 -14.62 30.98
C PRO A 328 41.07 -16.12 30.58
N ASN A 329 39.92 -16.78 30.32
CA ASN A 329 39.89 -17.79 29.26
C ASN A 329 38.50 -18.19 28.72
N GLN A 330 38.53 -18.58 27.45
CA GLN A 330 37.47 -19.13 26.60
C GLN A 330 37.09 -20.57 27.00
N SER A 331 35.89 -21.04 26.64
CA SER A 331 35.66 -22.17 25.71
C SER A 331 34.31 -22.89 25.90
N THR A 332 33.89 -23.56 24.82
CA THR A 332 32.92 -24.66 24.70
C THR A 332 31.41 -24.37 24.75
N GLN A 333 30.84 -24.23 23.54
CA GLN A 333 29.47 -24.62 23.20
C GLN A 333 29.40 -26.14 23.03
N THR A 334 28.49 -26.79 23.77
CA THR A 334 27.99 -28.14 23.48
C THR A 334 26.50 -28.08 23.14
N ARG A 335 26.16 -28.76 22.04
CA ARG A 335 24.81 -29.11 21.58
C ARG A 335 24.00 -29.83 22.66
N ALA A 336 22.73 -29.47 22.80
CA ALA A 336 21.65 -30.41 23.07
C ALA A 336 20.34 -29.82 22.54
N GLY A 337 19.76 -30.48 21.54
CA GLY A 337 18.44 -30.16 21.01
C GLY A 337 17.35 -30.65 21.97
N ASN A 338 16.24 -29.93 22.01
CA ASN A 338 14.99 -30.46 22.54
C ASN A 338 13.83 -30.04 21.65
N ASN A 339 13.21 -31.06 21.06
CA ASN A 339 11.94 -31.03 20.35
C ASN A 339 10.83 -30.52 21.26
N ILE A 340 10.06 -29.52 20.80
CA ILE A 340 8.78 -29.16 21.39
C ILE A 340 7.68 -29.54 20.41
N GLN A 341 6.96 -30.62 20.75
CA GLN A 341 5.70 -31.01 20.13
C GLN A 341 4.62 -29.96 20.43
N VAL A 342 4.06 -29.36 19.39
CA VAL A 342 2.88 -28.49 19.50
C VAL A 342 1.63 -29.37 19.49
N LYS A 343 0.95 -29.48 20.64
CA LYS A 343 -0.39 -30.07 20.76
C LYS A 343 -1.42 -29.19 20.05
N GLN A 344 -2.05 -29.73 18.99
CA GLN A 344 -3.23 -29.15 18.35
C GLN A 344 -4.44 -29.18 19.31
N LYS A 345 -4.98 -28.01 19.65
CA LYS A 345 -6.32 -27.87 20.26
C LYS A 345 -7.38 -27.89 19.15
N LYS A 346 -8.14 -28.98 19.04
CA LYS A 346 -9.37 -29.07 18.22
C LYS A 346 -10.43 -28.11 18.77
N LYS A 347 -10.85 -27.12 17.97
CA LYS A 347 -12.08 -26.35 18.22
C LYS A 347 -13.29 -27.16 17.75
N ARG A 348 -14.18 -27.54 18.66
CA ARG A 348 -15.52 -28.06 18.36
C ARG A 348 -16.35 -26.92 17.76
N ILE A 349 -16.86 -27.12 16.55
CA ILE A 349 -17.79 -26.22 15.86
C ILE A 349 -19.21 -26.70 16.16
N HIS A 350 -20.07 -25.79 16.63
CA HIS A 350 -21.49 -26.04 16.90
C HIS A 350 -22.24 -26.33 15.58
N TRP A 351 -22.53 -27.61 15.32
CA TRP A 351 -23.31 -28.06 14.15
C TRP A 351 -24.82 -28.20 14.41
N PHE A 352 -25.32 -27.85 15.59
CA PHE A 352 -26.71 -28.11 15.97
C PHE A 352 -27.70 -26.96 15.69
N GLU A 353 -27.23 -25.75 15.37
CA GLU A 353 -28.13 -24.59 15.20
C GLU A 353 -28.47 -24.28 13.73
N THR A 354 -27.72 -24.80 12.75
CA THR A 354 -27.95 -24.51 11.33
C THR A 354 -29.03 -25.41 10.71
N SER A 355 -29.23 -26.62 11.22
CA SER A 355 -30.23 -27.55 10.70
C SER A 355 -31.66 -27.17 11.07
N THR A 356 -31.88 -26.53 12.22
CA THR A 356 -33.22 -26.06 12.64
C THR A 356 -33.68 -24.85 11.85
N ILE A 357 -32.76 -23.95 11.48
CA ILE A 357 -33.07 -22.75 10.67
C ILE A 357 -33.47 -23.14 9.24
N LEU A 358 -32.78 -24.10 8.63
CA LEU A 358 -33.12 -24.58 7.28
C LEU A 358 -34.47 -25.29 7.22
N LEU A 359 -34.84 -26.01 8.29
CA LEU A 359 -36.12 -26.72 8.37
C LEU A 359 -37.30 -25.75 8.55
N LEU A 360 -37.11 -24.67 9.32
CA LEU A 360 -38.10 -23.58 9.46
C LEU A 360 -38.28 -22.78 8.17
N MET A 361 -37.19 -22.52 7.42
CA MET A 361 -37.28 -21.85 6.11
C MET A 361 -38.01 -22.72 5.07
N GLY A 362 -37.79 -24.04 5.09
CA GLY A 362 -38.51 -24.97 4.22
C GLY A 362 -40.02 -25.01 4.48
N LEU A 363 -40.42 -25.03 5.76
CA LEU A 363 -41.84 -24.99 6.16
C LEU A 363 -42.53 -23.68 5.78
N ALA A 364 -41.86 -22.54 5.96
CA ALA A 364 -42.39 -21.24 5.55
C ALA A 364 -42.59 -21.15 4.02
N TYR A 365 -41.67 -21.72 3.24
CA TYR A 365 -41.76 -21.74 1.78
C TYR A 365 -42.88 -22.66 1.28
N ALA A 366 -43.06 -23.83 1.91
CA ALA A 366 -44.15 -24.74 1.57
C ALA A 366 -45.53 -24.14 1.90
N LEU A 367 -45.66 -23.46 3.04
CA LEU A 367 -46.90 -22.75 3.40
C LEU A 367 -47.22 -21.60 2.45
N TYR A 368 -46.20 -20.85 2.00
CA TYR A 368 -46.39 -19.77 1.03
C TYR A 368 -46.99 -20.28 -0.30
N PHE A 369 -46.53 -21.43 -0.80
CA PHE A 369 -47.09 -22.02 -2.03
C PHE A 369 -48.46 -22.66 -1.83
N TYR A 370 -48.73 -23.22 -0.65
CA TYR A 370 -50.05 -23.79 -0.34
C TYR A 370 -51.18 -22.74 -0.32
N TYR A 371 -50.87 -21.48 0.02
CA TYR A 371 -51.85 -20.38 0.03
C TYR A 371 -52.00 -19.65 -1.32
N GLN A 372 -51.22 -20.03 -2.33
CA GLN A 372 -51.27 -19.45 -3.69
C GLN A 372 -51.92 -20.39 -4.72
N LEU A 373 -52.39 -21.56 -4.28
CA LEU A 373 -53.22 -22.53 -5.00
C LEU A 373 -54.61 -22.54 -4.34
#